data_AF-A0A7J4S0X3-F1
#
_entry.id   AF-A0A7J4S0X3-F1
#
_cell.length_a   1.000
_cell.length_b   1.000
_cell.length_c   1.000
_cell.angle_alpha   90.00
_cell.angle_beta   90.00
_cell.angle_gamma   90.00
#
_symmetry.space_group_name_H-M   'P 1'
#
loop_
_entity.id
_entity.type
_entity.pdbx_description
1 polymer ?
#
loop_
_entity_poly.entity_id
_entity_poly.type
_entity_poly.pdbx_seq_one_letter_code
_entity_poly.pdbx_strand_id
1 'polypeptide(L)'
;MATAPSFVLSDIVFIVICGIFAGLGLKTINSHEGGLGAWFKSIFVNQTWMSLADPDLGGWYKTLGAWCLLLGIINYLYFGICATGWIDPGVYSVTIGLMAFGFALIYAANAPEPEENAS
;
A
#
# COMPACT_ATOMS: atom_id res chain seq x y z
N MET A 1 8.58 39.37 -22.85
CA MET A 1 8.16 38.32 -21.90
C MET A 1 9.21 37.23 -21.99
N ALA A 2 10.17 37.19 -21.06
CA ALA A 2 11.35 36.34 -21.19
C ALA A 2 11.00 34.88 -20.86
N THR A 3 11.27 34.00 -21.82
CA THR A 3 11.16 32.54 -21.77
C THR A 3 12.00 31.99 -20.61
N ALA A 4 11.39 31.25 -19.69
CA ALA A 4 12.12 30.55 -18.63
C ALA A 4 12.96 29.41 -19.23
N PRO A 5 14.26 29.30 -18.94
CA PRO A 5 15.00 28.06 -19.15
C PRO A 5 14.82 27.21 -17.87
N SER A 6 13.75 26.45 -17.75
CA SER A 6 13.45 25.73 -16.49
C SER A 6 13.90 24.27 -16.54
N PHE A 7 15.19 24.02 -16.74
CA PHE A 7 15.80 22.82 -16.17
C PHE A 7 16.20 23.18 -14.74
N VAL A 8 15.30 22.93 -13.80
CA VAL A 8 15.45 23.36 -12.42
C VAL A 8 16.40 22.39 -11.72
N LEU A 9 17.54 22.88 -11.22
CA LEU A 9 18.50 22.06 -10.45
C LEU A 9 17.82 21.29 -9.31
N SER A 10 16.75 21.88 -8.73
CA SER A 10 15.86 21.24 -7.76
C SER A 10 15.31 19.90 -8.25
N ASP A 11 14.85 19.81 -9.49
CA ASP A 11 14.23 18.61 -10.04
C ASP A 11 15.25 17.47 -10.16
N ILE A 12 16.50 17.80 -10.52
CA ILE A 12 17.60 16.84 -10.58
C ILE A 12 17.90 16.31 -9.17
N VAL A 13 18.07 17.19 -8.19
CA VAL A 13 18.36 16.81 -6.81
C VAL A 13 17.25 15.92 -6.27
N PHE A 14 16.00 16.29 -6.52
CA PHE A 14 14.83 15.50 -6.13
C PHE A 14 14.82 14.11 -6.78
N ILE A 15 15.01 14.03 -8.10
CA ILE A 15 15.05 12.76 -8.85
C ILE A 15 16.20 11.86 -8.35
N VAL A 16 17.37 12.42 -8.07
CA VAL A 16 18.52 11.67 -7.54
C VAL A 16 18.19 11.08 -6.17
N ILE A 17 17.60 11.86 -5.28
CA ILE A 17 17.19 11.40 -3.95
C ILE A 17 16.13 10.29 -4.07
N CYS A 18 15.11 10.49 -4.91
CA CYS A 18 14.10 9.47 -5.18
C CYS A 18 14.72 8.20 -5.76
N GLY A 19 15.68 8.33 -6.67
CA GLY A 19 16.40 7.20 -7.27
C GLY A 19 17.22 6.42 -6.24
N ILE A 20 17.88 7.10 -5.30
CA ILE A 20 18.60 6.45 -4.19
C ILE A 20 17.62 5.66 -3.32
N PHE A 21 16.52 6.27 -2.89
CA PHE A 21 15.52 5.57 -2.07
C PHE A 21 14.89 4.38 -2.79
N ALA A 22 14.54 4.55 -4.08
CA ALA A 22 14.02 3.46 -4.90
C ALA A 22 15.04 2.32 -5.03
N GLY A 23 16.32 2.65 -5.27
CA GLY A 23 17.40 1.66 -5.36
C GLY A 23 17.65 0.91 -4.05
N LEU A 24 17.61 1.61 -2.91
CA LEU A 24 17.71 0.99 -1.58
C LEU A 24 16.53 0.06 -1.31
N GLY A 25 15.29 0.49 -1.62
CA GLY A 25 14.10 -0.33 -1.47
C GLY A 25 14.16 -1.61 -2.32
N LEU A 26 14.51 -1.47 -3.59
CA LEU A 26 14.69 -2.61 -4.50
C LEU A 26 15.80 -3.56 -4.03
N LYS A 27 16.92 -3.03 -3.55
CA LYS A 27 18.01 -3.84 -2.99
C LYS A 27 17.56 -4.63 -1.76
N THR A 28 16.82 -4.00 -0.85
CA THR A 28 16.28 -4.66 0.35
C THR A 28 15.34 -5.78 -0.04
N ILE A 29 14.39 -5.53 -0.96
CA ILE A 29 13.46 -6.57 -1.44
C ILE A 29 14.21 -7.72 -2.11
N ASN A 30 15.21 -7.42 -2.94
CA ASN A 30 16.01 -8.44 -3.62
C ASN A 30 16.90 -9.25 -2.67
N SER A 31 17.14 -8.77 -1.45
CA SER A 31 17.93 -9.48 -0.44
C SER A 31 17.10 -10.51 0.35
N HIS A 32 15.77 -10.50 0.24
CA HIS A 32 14.88 -11.51 0.83
C HIS A 32 14.74 -12.74 -0.07
N GLU A 33 14.40 -13.88 0.53
CA GLU A 33 14.20 -15.15 -0.19
C GLU A 33 13.13 -15.02 -1.28
N GLY A 34 13.50 -15.37 -2.51
CA GLY A 34 12.64 -15.23 -3.70
C GLY A 34 12.69 -13.85 -4.39
N GLY A 35 13.42 -12.89 -3.82
CA GLY A 35 13.76 -11.59 -4.42
C GLY A 35 12.55 -10.76 -4.88
N LEU A 36 12.77 -9.90 -5.89
CA LEU A 36 11.73 -9.03 -6.45
C LEU A 36 10.54 -9.82 -7.01
N GLY A 37 10.78 -11.00 -7.58
CA GLY A 37 9.73 -11.85 -8.15
C GLY A 37 8.77 -12.40 -7.09
N ALA A 38 9.29 -12.88 -5.96
CA ALA A 38 8.46 -13.32 -4.85
C ALA A 38 7.72 -12.16 -4.17
N TRP A 39 8.34 -10.99 -4.08
CA TRP A 39 7.67 -9.78 -3.59
C TRP A 39 6.48 -9.36 -4.47
N PHE A 40 6.67 -9.28 -5.79
CA PHE A 40 5.56 -9.01 -6.72
C PHE A 40 4.48 -10.08 -6.59
N LYS A 41 4.89 -11.35 -6.48
CA LYS A 41 3.95 -12.45 -6.24
C LYS A 41 3.21 -12.29 -4.91
N SER A 42 3.83 -11.79 -3.84
CA SER A 42 3.15 -11.55 -2.57
C SER A 42 2.16 -10.38 -2.60
N ILE A 43 2.30 -9.45 -3.56
CA ILE A 43 1.31 -8.38 -3.75
C ILE A 43 0.02 -8.96 -4.35
N PHE A 44 0.13 -9.87 -5.32
CA PHE A 44 -1.02 -10.42 -6.05
C PHE A 44 -1.53 -11.76 -5.51
N VAL A 45 -0.66 -12.59 -4.96
CA VAL A 45 -0.92 -13.92 -4.38
C VAL A 45 -0.76 -13.83 -2.87
N ASN A 46 -1.68 -13.10 -2.23
CA ASN A 46 -1.78 -12.99 -0.79
C ASN A 46 -3.11 -13.61 -0.33
N GLN A 47 -3.11 -14.30 0.81
CA GLN A 47 -4.33 -14.75 1.47
C GLN A 47 -5.32 -13.59 1.73
N THR A 48 -4.82 -12.35 1.81
CA THR A 48 -5.67 -11.15 1.88
C THR A 48 -6.68 -11.11 0.74
N TRP A 49 -6.30 -11.47 -0.49
CA TRP A 49 -7.21 -11.49 -1.65
C TRP A 49 -8.23 -12.63 -1.58
N MET A 50 -7.79 -13.80 -1.11
CA MET A 50 -8.67 -14.95 -0.88
C MET A 50 -9.73 -14.64 0.18
N SER A 51 -9.37 -13.88 1.22
CA SER A 51 -10.28 -13.42 2.27
C SER A 51 -11.33 -12.40 1.80
N LEU A 52 -11.23 -11.81 0.60
CA LEU A 52 -12.35 -11.01 0.06
C LEU A 52 -13.53 -11.88 -0.34
N ALA A 53 -13.26 -13.07 -0.88
CA ALA A 53 -14.28 -13.97 -1.42
C ALA A 53 -14.77 -14.99 -0.37
N ASP A 54 -13.92 -15.33 0.60
CA ASP A 54 -14.23 -16.35 1.60
C ASP A 54 -14.09 -15.82 3.05
N PRO A 55 -15.23 -15.61 3.74
CA PRO A 55 -15.34 -15.32 5.17
C PRO A 55 -14.60 -16.32 6.07
N ASP A 56 -14.70 -17.59 5.72
CA ASP A 56 -14.42 -18.72 6.62
C ASP A 56 -12.92 -19.04 6.66
N LEU A 57 -12.17 -18.59 5.66
CA LEU A 57 -10.71 -18.73 5.57
C LEU A 57 -9.93 -17.81 6.52
N GLY A 58 -10.56 -16.78 7.09
CA GLY A 58 -9.83 -15.71 7.78
C GLY A 58 -10.60 -14.87 8.79
N GLY A 59 -11.91 -15.07 8.93
CA GLY A 59 -12.78 -14.31 9.81
C GLY A 59 -13.16 -12.93 9.27
N TRP A 60 -14.26 -12.39 9.81
CA TRP A 60 -14.83 -11.10 9.41
C TRP A 60 -13.88 -9.92 9.49
N TYR A 61 -12.97 -9.90 10.45
CA TYR A 61 -11.98 -8.83 10.55
C TYR A 61 -10.99 -8.84 9.39
N LYS A 62 -10.55 -10.01 8.91
CA LYS A 62 -9.63 -10.12 7.76
C LYS A 62 -10.33 -9.80 6.44
N THR A 63 -11.59 -10.22 6.28
CA THR A 63 -12.41 -9.88 5.10
C THR A 63 -12.72 -8.38 5.03
N LEU A 64 -13.17 -7.77 6.12
CA LEU A 64 -13.40 -6.32 6.17
C LEU A 64 -12.11 -5.53 5.94
N GLY A 65 -11.01 -5.97 6.54
CA GLY A 65 -9.70 -5.36 6.30
C GLY A 65 -9.28 -5.43 4.84
N ALA A 66 -9.49 -6.58 4.17
CA ALA A 66 -9.20 -6.75 2.75
C ALA A 66 -10.09 -5.85 1.85
N TRP A 67 -11.38 -5.69 2.18
CA TRP A 67 -12.27 -4.76 1.49
C TRP A 67 -11.85 -3.30 1.66
N CYS A 68 -11.39 -2.92 2.85
CA CYS A 68 -10.85 -1.57 3.07
C CYS A 68 -9.61 -1.31 2.21
N LEU A 69 -8.68 -2.27 2.10
CA LEU A 69 -7.53 -2.14 1.19
C LEU A 69 -7.97 -2.02 -0.27
N LEU A 70 -8.89 -2.89 -0.73
CA LEU A 70 -9.38 -2.85 -2.11
C LEU A 70 -10.08 -1.52 -2.43
N LEU A 71 -10.98 -1.07 -1.56
CA LEU A 71 -11.70 0.20 -1.75
C LEU A 71 -10.74 1.40 -1.74
N GLY A 72 -9.70 1.38 -0.89
CA GLY A 72 -8.68 2.43 -0.88
C GLY A 72 -7.94 2.56 -2.21
N ILE A 73 -7.59 1.42 -2.82
CA ILE A 73 -6.93 1.35 -4.14
C ILE A 73 -7.90 1.81 -5.24
N ILE A 74 -9.13 1.29 -5.25
CA ILE A 74 -10.16 1.67 -6.24
C ILE A 74 -10.43 3.17 -6.17
N ASN A 75 -10.60 3.73 -4.97
CA ASN A 75 -10.82 5.16 -4.76
C ASN A 75 -9.69 5.98 -5.39
N TYR A 76 -8.43 5.64 -5.09
CA TYR A 76 -7.28 6.38 -5.61
C TYR A 76 -7.21 6.33 -7.14
N LEU A 77 -7.38 5.14 -7.73
CA LEU A 77 -7.33 4.97 -9.19
C LEU A 77 -8.51 5.63 -9.89
N TYR A 78 -9.72 5.52 -9.34
CA TYR A 78 -10.92 6.13 -9.92
C TYR A 78 -10.80 7.65 -9.98
N PHE A 79 -10.46 8.30 -8.86
CA PHE A 79 -10.29 9.75 -8.84
C PHE A 79 -9.04 10.22 -9.60
N GLY A 80 -7.96 9.45 -9.58
CA GLY A 80 -6.78 9.72 -10.40
C GLY A 80 -7.10 9.72 -11.90
N ILE A 81 -7.81 8.70 -12.39
CA ILE A 81 -8.11 8.55 -13.82
C ILE A 81 -9.25 9.48 -14.26
N CYS A 82 -10.37 9.51 -13.52
CA CYS A 82 -11.57 10.21 -13.96
C CYS A 82 -11.55 11.72 -13.64
N ALA A 83 -10.86 12.13 -12.58
CA ALA A 83 -10.86 13.51 -12.11
C ALA A 83 -9.46 14.14 -12.08
N THR A 84 -8.42 13.45 -12.57
CA THR A 84 -7.00 13.89 -12.47
C THR A 84 -6.57 14.20 -11.02
N GLY A 85 -7.25 13.60 -10.03
CA GLY A 85 -7.10 13.85 -8.59
C GLY A 85 -5.85 13.24 -7.96
N TRP A 86 -4.78 13.02 -8.73
CA TRP A 86 -3.58 12.31 -8.28
C TRP A 86 -2.90 12.95 -7.08
N ILE A 87 -2.96 14.29 -6.97
CA ILE A 87 -2.32 15.09 -5.92
C ILE A 87 -3.38 15.73 -4.99
N ASP A 88 -4.64 15.30 -5.10
CA ASP A 88 -5.73 15.88 -4.31
C ASP A 88 -5.65 15.40 -2.84
N PRO A 89 -5.55 16.32 -1.85
CA PRO A 89 -5.47 15.94 -0.45
C PRO A 89 -6.68 15.16 0.06
N GLY A 90 -7.87 15.42 -0.49
CA GLY A 90 -9.11 14.72 -0.16
C GLY A 90 -9.05 13.26 -0.60
N VAL A 91 -8.63 13.01 -1.84
CA VAL A 91 -8.44 11.64 -2.35
C VAL A 91 -7.42 10.88 -1.50
N TYR A 92 -6.31 11.52 -1.15
CA TYR A 92 -5.30 10.92 -0.27
C TYR A 92 -5.84 10.60 1.12
N SER A 93 -6.65 11.48 1.72
CA SER A 93 -7.20 11.27 3.07
C SER A 93 -8.11 10.04 3.14
N VAL A 94 -8.96 9.85 2.13
CA VAL A 94 -9.86 8.69 2.04
C VAL A 94 -9.06 7.41 1.78
N THR A 95 -8.12 7.46 0.85
CA THR A 95 -7.27 6.31 0.53
C THR A 95 -6.42 5.90 1.73
N ILE A 96 -5.73 6.82 2.41
CA ILE A 96 -4.88 6.47 3.56
C ILE A 96 -5.72 5.99 4.75
N GLY A 97 -6.90 6.56 4.97
CA GLY A 97 -7.81 6.11 6.03
C GLY A 97 -8.27 4.66 5.81
N LEU A 98 -8.71 4.34 4.59
CA LEU A 98 -9.10 2.99 4.21
C LEU A 98 -7.93 2.00 4.27
N MET A 99 -6.74 2.41 3.80
CA MET A 99 -5.55 1.57 3.83
C MET A 99 -5.09 1.29 5.26
N ALA A 100 -5.03 2.32 6.11
CA ALA A 100 -4.62 2.18 7.50
C ALA A 100 -5.59 1.29 8.29
N PHE A 101 -6.90 1.48 8.11
CA PHE A 101 -7.91 0.64 8.75
C PHE A 101 -7.84 -0.81 8.25
N GLY A 102 -7.62 -1.00 6.94
CA GLY A 102 -7.42 -2.32 6.34
C GLY A 102 -6.24 -3.08 6.95
N PHE A 103 -5.08 -2.44 7.06
CA PHE A 103 -3.91 -3.05 7.70
C PHE A 103 -4.13 -3.29 9.20
N ALA A 104 -4.77 -2.37 9.92
CA ALA A 104 -5.04 -2.52 11.34
C ALA A 104 -5.96 -3.72 11.62
N LEU A 105 -7.02 -3.89 10.83
CA LEU A 105 -7.93 -5.04 10.97
C LEU A 105 -7.26 -6.36 10.63
N ILE A 106 -6.46 -6.41 9.57
CA ILE A 106 -5.72 -7.63 9.21
C ILE A 106 -4.68 -7.96 10.29
N TYR A 107 -4.01 -6.96 10.85
CA TYR A 107 -3.07 -7.16 11.96
C TYR A 107 -3.79 -7.68 13.21
N ALA A 108 -4.91 -7.06 13.59
CA ALA A 108 -5.71 -7.49 14.74
C ALA A 108 -6.25 -8.91 14.57
N ALA A 109 -6.66 -9.30 13.36
CA ALA A 109 -7.12 -10.66 13.06
C ALA A 109 -6.02 -11.72 13.16
N ASN A 110 -4.74 -11.34 13.02
CA ASN A 110 -3.60 -12.25 13.12
C ASN A 110 -2.86 -12.15 14.47
N ALA A 111 -3.33 -11.30 15.40
CA ALA A 111 -2.74 -11.19 16.72
C ALA A 111 -3.01 -12.48 17.50
N PRO A 112 -1.98 -13.10 18.12
CA PRO A 112 -2.20 -14.27 18.98
C PRO A 112 -3.10 -13.86 20.15
N GLU A 113 -4.04 -14.73 20.52
CA GLU A 113 -4.88 -14.49 21.69
C GLU A 113 -3.98 -14.33 22.92
N PRO A 114 -4.23 -13.33 23.79
CA PRO A 114 -3.48 -13.21 25.04
C PRO A 114 -3.71 -14.49 25.83
N GLU A 115 -2.63 -15.13 26.28
CA GLU A 115 -2.70 -16.37 27.05
C GLU A 115 -3.45 -16.11 28.36
N GLU A 116 -4.76 -16.39 28.37
CA GLU A 116 -5.63 -16.34 29.54
C GLU A 116 -5.40 -17.56 30.45
N ASN A 117 -4.15 -17.96 30.68
CA ASN A 117 -3.80 -19.06 31.58
C ASN A 117 -2.43 -18.83 32.25
N ALA A 118 -2.31 -17.75 33.03
CA ALA A 118 -1.24 -17.60 34.01
C ALA A 118 -1.73 -16.91 35.30
N SER A 119 -2.79 -17.47 35.91
CA SER A 119 -3.01 -17.64 37.37
C SER A 119 -4.47 -17.85 37.71
#